data_AF-A0A7S2PAE9-F1
#
_entry.id   AF-A0A7S2PAE9-F1
#
_cell.length_a   1.000
_cell.length_b   1.000
_cell.length_c   1.000
_cell.angle_alpha   90.00
_cell.angle_beta   90.00
_cell.angle_gamma   90.00
#
_symmetry.space_group_name_H-M   'P 1'
#
loop_
_entity.id
_entity.type
_entity.pdbx_description
1 polymer ?
#
loop_
_entity_poly.entity_id
_entity_poly.type
_entity_poly.pdbx_seq_one_letter_code
_entity_poly.pdbx_strand_id
1 'polypeptide(L)'
;GGPKDWDKSEEREFDPFRLNHAWVVNYFTEPTKEEMLCQFLLQPGKECVACTRSNIALAIQQDRPKWLSKVGYISFGKMRSYPHMQLRNLCTALMEKELPLGCDDVQTLLRMAIYHVGELDWDEGSKSIHLCWKTDLFRGDFAVGLFEVVHTLVDELKENVSYYKSALILGEIVGFFSYWDSMTGAGREAARVVG
;
A
#
# COMPACT_ATOMS: atom_id res chain seq x y z
N GLY A 1 9.15 -16.96 -30.66
CA GLY A 1 10.29 -17.71 -30.12
C GLY A 1 10.52 -17.23 -28.71
N GLY A 2 10.18 -18.05 -27.72
CA GLY A 2 10.47 -17.75 -26.30
C GLY A 2 11.74 -18.47 -25.89
N PRO A 3 12.65 -17.85 -25.13
CA PRO A 3 13.81 -18.56 -24.59
C PRO A 3 13.32 -19.62 -23.60
N LYS A 4 13.50 -20.89 -23.98
CA LYS A 4 13.39 -22.06 -23.12
C LYS A 4 14.77 -22.31 -22.51
N ASP A 5 15.15 -21.57 -21.49
CA ASP A 5 16.40 -21.83 -20.73
C ASP A 5 16.17 -21.59 -19.24
N TRP A 6 15.14 -22.22 -18.67
CA TRP A 6 15.20 -22.54 -17.25
C TRP A 6 16.03 -23.82 -17.15
N ASP A 7 17.33 -23.59 -16.97
CA ASP A 7 18.34 -24.61 -16.74
C ASP A 7 17.88 -25.56 -15.62
N LYS A 8 17.86 -26.86 -15.94
CA LYS A 8 17.54 -27.95 -15.00
C LYS A 8 18.80 -28.50 -14.31
N SER A 9 19.95 -27.85 -14.48
CA SER A 9 21.18 -28.27 -13.82
C SER A 9 21.36 -27.51 -12.51
N GLU A 10 21.49 -28.30 -11.44
CA GLU A 10 21.58 -27.90 -10.03
C GLU A 10 20.23 -27.45 -9.43
N GLU A 11 19.71 -28.23 -8.47
CA GLU A 11 18.74 -27.74 -7.48
C GLU A 11 19.41 -26.62 -6.66
N ARG A 12 19.59 -25.44 -7.26
CA ARG A 12 19.85 -24.23 -6.50
C ARG A 12 18.55 -23.95 -5.77
N GLU A 13 18.53 -24.30 -4.50
CA GLU A 13 17.53 -23.85 -3.55
C GLU A 13 17.32 -22.34 -3.79
N PHE A 14 16.14 -21.98 -4.27
CA PHE A 14 15.81 -20.59 -4.52
C PHE A 14 15.80 -19.90 -3.16
N ASP A 15 16.84 -19.11 -2.90
CA ASP A 15 16.93 -18.29 -1.70
C ASP A 15 16.32 -16.91 -2.01
N PRO A 16 15.07 -16.64 -1.57
CA PRO A 16 14.40 -15.36 -1.84
C PRO A 16 15.13 -14.18 -1.19
N PHE A 17 16.00 -14.41 -0.22
CA PHE A 17 16.72 -13.37 0.52
C PHE A 17 18.03 -12.94 -0.17
N ARG A 18 18.46 -13.65 -1.22
CA ARG A 18 19.67 -13.32 -2.00
C ARG A 18 19.38 -12.58 -3.31
N LEU A 19 18.13 -12.24 -3.57
CA LEU A 19 17.73 -11.50 -4.76
C LEU A 19 18.22 -10.05 -4.70
N ASN A 20 18.58 -9.49 -5.86
CA ASN A 20 18.90 -8.07 -5.97
C ASN A 20 17.64 -7.25 -5.67
N HIS A 21 17.71 -6.42 -4.62
CA HIS A 21 16.57 -5.62 -4.16
C HIS A 21 16.01 -4.70 -5.25
N ALA A 22 16.86 -4.12 -6.10
CA ALA A 22 16.41 -3.25 -7.19
C ALA A 22 15.58 -4.03 -8.24
N TRP A 23 15.92 -5.30 -8.49
CA TRP A 23 15.14 -6.14 -9.40
C TRP A 23 13.79 -6.52 -8.80
N VAL A 24 13.75 -6.85 -7.51
CA VAL A 24 12.50 -7.13 -6.79
C VAL A 24 11.59 -5.91 -6.83
N VAL A 25 12.11 -4.73 -6.46
CA VAL A 25 11.34 -3.48 -6.48
C VAL A 25 10.80 -3.19 -7.87
N ASN A 26 11.63 -3.31 -8.92
CA ASN A 26 11.20 -3.03 -10.29
C ASN A 26 10.16 -4.05 -10.78
N TYR A 27 10.38 -5.35 -10.54
CA TYR A 27 9.49 -6.42 -10.99
C TYR A 27 8.10 -6.33 -10.36
N PHE A 28 8.03 -5.99 -9.07
CA PHE A 28 6.76 -5.86 -8.36
C PHE A 28 6.16 -4.46 -8.46
N THR A 29 6.82 -3.46 -9.07
CA THR A 29 6.20 -2.14 -9.26
C THR A 29 5.38 -2.13 -10.54
N GLU A 30 4.06 -2.09 -10.39
CA GLU A 30 3.15 -1.93 -11.52
C GLU A 30 3.34 -0.56 -12.19
N PRO A 31 3.44 -0.50 -13.53
CA PRO A 31 3.54 0.75 -14.24
C PRO A 31 2.21 1.51 -14.22
N THR A 32 2.30 2.84 -14.27
CA THR A 32 1.16 3.75 -14.44
C THR A 32 1.23 4.40 -15.82
N LYS A 33 0.08 4.88 -16.31
CA LYS A 33 0.02 5.64 -17.58
C LYS A 33 0.73 7.00 -17.48
N GLU A 34 0.83 7.54 -16.27
CA GLU A 34 1.41 8.84 -15.99
C GLU A 34 2.86 8.68 -15.51
N GLU A 35 3.84 8.89 -16.40
CA GLU A 35 5.26 8.71 -16.12
C GLU A 35 5.73 9.48 -14.85
N MET A 36 5.17 10.66 -14.63
CA MET A 36 5.43 11.51 -13.47
C MET A 36 5.02 10.85 -12.13
N LEU A 37 4.06 9.93 -12.14
CA LEU A 37 3.59 9.20 -10.96
C LEU A 37 4.42 7.95 -10.65
N CYS A 38 5.13 7.38 -11.64
CA CYS A 38 5.92 6.16 -11.49
C CYS A 38 6.91 6.22 -10.30
N GLN A 39 7.55 7.38 -10.10
CA GLN A 39 8.51 7.58 -9.01
C GLN A 39 7.91 7.38 -7.60
N PHE A 40 6.60 7.62 -7.44
CA PHE A 40 5.90 7.45 -6.17
C PHE A 40 5.43 6.02 -5.93
N LEU A 41 5.35 5.21 -6.99
CA LEU A 41 5.00 3.80 -6.91
C LEU A 41 6.17 2.93 -6.45
N LEU A 42 7.40 3.43 -6.51
CA LEU A 42 8.56 2.69 -6.03
C LEU A 42 8.51 2.50 -4.51
N GLN A 43 8.94 1.33 -4.05
CA GLN A 43 9.19 1.05 -2.64
C GLN A 43 10.64 0.60 -2.49
N PRO A 44 11.60 1.54 -2.64
CA PRO A 44 12.98 1.23 -2.30
C PRO A 44 13.01 0.83 -0.82
N GLY A 45 13.86 -0.13 -0.42
CA GLY A 45 13.91 -0.60 0.97
C GLY A 45 14.08 0.56 1.95
N LYS A 46 13.78 0.33 3.23
CA LYS A 46 13.87 1.30 4.32
C LYS A 46 15.19 2.09 4.30
N GLU A 47 16.32 1.42 4.07
CA GLU A 47 17.64 2.06 4.00
C GLU A 47 17.81 2.99 2.79
N CYS A 48 17.07 2.74 1.72
CA CYS A 48 17.11 3.50 0.46
C CYS A 48 16.05 4.59 0.39
N VAL A 49 15.21 4.76 1.42
CA VAL A 49 14.17 5.78 1.48
C VAL A 49 14.63 6.94 2.36
N ALA A 50 14.92 8.08 1.73
CA ALA A 50 15.17 9.32 2.47
C ALA A 50 13.91 9.72 3.27
N CYS A 51 14.08 10.17 4.51
CA CYS A 51 12.97 10.67 5.34
C CYS A 51 12.25 11.87 4.71
N THR A 52 12.91 12.61 3.82
CA THR A 52 12.38 13.74 3.06
C THR A 52 11.64 13.33 1.78
N ARG A 53 11.54 12.03 1.46
CA ARG A 53 10.86 11.54 0.24
C ARG A 53 9.41 12.00 0.16
N SER A 54 8.74 12.17 1.29
CA SER A 54 7.37 12.70 1.37
C SER A 54 7.24 14.15 0.86
N ASN A 55 8.34 14.90 0.82
CA ASN A 55 8.38 16.28 0.33
C ASN A 55 8.54 16.36 -1.20
N ILE A 56 8.87 15.26 -1.88
CA ILE A 56 9.08 15.27 -3.35
C ILE A 56 7.80 15.77 -4.04
N ALA A 57 6.65 15.19 -3.74
CA ALA A 57 5.38 15.61 -4.35
C ALA A 57 5.02 17.08 -4.06
N LEU A 58 5.47 17.63 -2.93
CA LEU A 58 5.29 19.05 -2.63
C LEU A 58 6.24 19.92 -3.49
N ALA A 59 7.48 19.48 -3.67
CA ALA A 59 8.50 20.21 -4.43
C ALA A 59 8.17 20.27 -5.93
N ILE A 60 7.69 19.16 -6.51
CA ILE A 60 7.36 19.04 -7.94
C ILE A 60 5.84 19.13 -8.22
N GLN A 61 5.06 19.69 -7.28
CA GLN A 61 3.59 19.79 -7.40
C GLN A 61 3.09 20.53 -8.65
N GLN A 62 3.96 21.32 -9.30
CA GLN A 62 3.62 22.06 -10.52
C GLN A 62 3.51 21.12 -11.73
N ASP A 63 4.22 19.99 -11.70
CA ASP A 63 4.24 19.01 -12.80
C ASP A 63 3.16 17.92 -12.61
N ARG A 64 2.19 18.16 -11.73
CA ARG A 64 1.09 17.22 -11.48
C ARG A 64 0.25 16.99 -12.74
N PRO A 65 -0.28 15.76 -12.94
CA PRO A 65 -1.27 15.51 -13.97
C PRO A 65 -2.50 16.43 -13.81
N LYS A 66 -3.05 16.92 -14.92
CA LYS A 66 -4.17 17.88 -14.90
C LYS A 66 -5.42 17.33 -14.23
N TRP A 67 -5.64 16.01 -14.31
CA TRP A 67 -6.80 15.33 -13.72
C TRP A 67 -6.69 15.16 -12.20
N LEU A 68 -5.49 15.24 -11.63
CA LEU A 68 -5.26 15.04 -10.20
C LEU A 68 -5.15 16.37 -9.49
N SER A 69 -6.00 16.61 -8.48
CA SER A 69 -5.98 17.86 -7.70
C SER A 69 -4.62 18.06 -7.02
N LYS A 70 -4.28 19.29 -6.64
CA LYS A 70 -3.03 19.58 -5.92
C LYS A 70 -2.92 18.77 -4.62
N VAL A 71 -4.01 18.71 -3.86
CA VAL A 71 -4.06 17.95 -2.60
C VAL A 71 -3.92 16.46 -2.90
N GLY A 72 -4.68 15.93 -3.86
CA GLY A 72 -4.59 14.53 -4.27
C GLY A 72 -3.22 14.12 -4.77
N TYR A 73 -2.51 15.00 -5.48
CA TYR A 73 -1.13 14.74 -5.93
C TYR A 73 -0.16 14.60 -4.76
N ILE A 74 -0.28 15.48 -3.75
CA ILE A 74 0.54 15.41 -2.54
C ILE A 74 0.23 14.11 -1.78
N SER A 75 -1.04 13.75 -1.63
CA SER A 75 -1.46 12.53 -0.93
C SER A 75 -1.03 11.26 -1.68
N PHE A 76 -1.09 11.27 -3.01
CA PHE A 76 -0.55 10.21 -3.87
C PHE A 76 0.93 9.99 -3.60
N GLY A 77 1.73 11.06 -3.62
CA GLY A 77 3.17 10.96 -3.36
C GLY A 77 3.54 10.56 -1.93
N LYS A 78 2.70 10.92 -0.94
CA LYS A 78 2.90 10.53 0.46
C LYS A 78 2.65 9.04 0.71
N MET A 79 1.73 8.41 -0.03
CA MET A 79 1.24 7.06 0.22
C MET A 79 2.36 6.03 0.44
N ARG A 80 3.41 6.06 -0.38
CA ARG A 80 4.55 5.14 -0.29
C ARG A 80 5.87 5.84 0.04
N SER A 81 5.78 7.02 0.66
CA SER A 81 6.95 7.84 0.96
C SER A 81 7.77 7.36 2.15
N TYR A 82 7.17 6.72 3.16
CA TYR A 82 7.87 6.20 4.33
C TYR A 82 7.22 4.92 4.90
N PRO A 83 8.00 3.90 5.30
CA PRO A 83 7.48 2.61 5.75
C PRO A 83 6.36 2.67 6.79
N HIS A 84 6.59 3.24 7.97
CA HIS A 84 5.60 3.23 9.06
C HIS A 84 4.44 4.22 8.90
N MET A 85 4.37 4.96 7.80
CA MET A 85 3.31 5.95 7.54
C MET A 85 2.34 5.50 6.45
N GLN A 86 2.64 4.42 5.73
CA GLN A 86 1.87 3.99 4.55
C GLN A 86 0.38 3.79 4.88
N LEU A 87 0.08 3.03 5.94
CA LEU A 87 -1.30 2.71 6.31
C LEU A 87 -2.04 3.90 6.93
N ARG A 88 -1.33 4.78 7.65
CA ARG A 88 -1.91 6.03 8.17
C ARG A 88 -2.23 6.99 7.03
N ASN A 89 -1.33 7.14 6.07
CA ASN A 89 -1.55 7.96 4.88
C ASN A 89 -2.73 7.43 4.04
N LEU A 90 -2.89 6.09 3.97
CA LEU A 90 -4.07 5.47 3.38
C LEU A 90 -5.35 5.92 4.10
N CYS A 91 -5.42 5.78 5.43
CA CYS A 91 -6.59 6.20 6.20
C CYS A 91 -6.90 7.69 6.02
N THR A 92 -5.89 8.57 6.09
CA THR A 92 -6.07 10.01 5.88
C THR A 92 -6.59 10.30 4.47
N ALA A 93 -5.98 9.70 3.44
CA ALA A 93 -6.40 9.94 2.06
C ALA A 93 -7.85 9.49 1.78
N LEU A 94 -8.29 8.42 2.45
CA LEU A 94 -9.68 7.94 2.39
C LEU A 94 -10.63 8.87 3.15
N MET A 95 -10.31 9.19 4.41
CA MET A 95 -11.12 10.05 5.28
C MET A 95 -11.33 11.45 4.67
N GLU A 96 -10.26 12.05 4.16
CA GLU A 96 -10.26 13.39 3.56
C GLU A 96 -10.66 13.39 2.08
N LYS A 97 -10.94 12.22 1.50
CA LYS A 97 -11.38 12.03 0.10
C LYS A 97 -10.43 12.69 -0.92
N GLU A 98 -9.13 12.65 -0.63
CA GLU A 98 -8.12 13.38 -1.40
C GLU A 98 -7.81 12.71 -2.74
N LEU A 99 -8.07 11.41 -2.84
CA LEU A 99 -7.75 10.59 -4.01
C LEU A 99 -9.01 10.21 -4.82
N PRO A 100 -9.01 10.40 -6.15
CA PRO A 100 -10.11 9.96 -7.00
C PRO A 100 -10.09 8.43 -7.15
N LEU A 101 -10.79 7.71 -6.26
CA LEU A 101 -10.79 6.23 -6.18
C LEU A 101 -11.25 5.52 -7.46
N GLY A 102 -11.97 6.22 -8.34
CA GLY A 102 -12.38 5.70 -9.66
C GLY A 102 -11.28 5.71 -10.73
N CYS A 103 -10.12 6.33 -10.45
CA CYS A 103 -8.98 6.40 -11.37
C CYS A 103 -8.09 5.16 -11.25
N ASP A 104 -7.75 4.55 -12.39
CA ASP A 104 -6.97 3.30 -12.43
C ASP A 104 -5.57 3.45 -11.80
N ASP A 105 -4.91 4.61 -11.98
CA ASP A 105 -3.58 4.88 -11.40
C ASP A 105 -3.64 4.97 -9.87
N VAL A 106 -4.71 5.55 -9.33
CA VAL A 106 -4.96 5.60 -7.88
C VAL A 106 -5.23 4.19 -7.35
N GLN A 107 -6.06 3.40 -8.02
CA GLN A 107 -6.31 2.03 -7.58
C GLN A 107 -5.04 1.17 -7.59
N THR A 108 -4.20 1.35 -8.61
CA THR A 108 -2.89 0.67 -8.70
C THR A 108 -2.02 1.04 -7.50
N LEU A 109 -1.91 2.33 -7.17
CA LEU A 109 -1.21 2.78 -5.97
C LEU A 109 -1.77 2.14 -4.70
N LEU A 110 -3.09 2.12 -4.53
CA LEU A 110 -3.75 1.57 -3.33
C LEU A 110 -3.52 0.06 -3.20
N ARG A 111 -3.68 -0.70 -4.29
CA ARG A 111 -3.39 -2.14 -4.32
C ARG A 111 -1.95 -2.41 -3.94
N MET A 112 -1.00 -1.70 -4.54
CA MET A 112 0.40 -1.89 -4.18
C MET A 112 0.68 -1.48 -2.74
N ALA A 113 0.07 -0.40 -2.25
CA ALA A 113 0.23 0.02 -0.86
C ALA A 113 -0.25 -1.06 0.12
N ILE A 114 -1.29 -1.82 -0.22
CA ILE A 114 -1.90 -2.83 0.65
C ILE A 114 -1.25 -4.21 0.46
N TYR A 115 -1.10 -4.66 -0.78
CA TYR A 115 -0.64 -6.03 -1.07
C TYR A 115 0.88 -6.19 -1.10
N HIS A 116 1.66 -5.14 -1.37
CA HIS A 116 3.11 -5.30 -1.35
C HIS A 116 3.65 -5.41 0.06
N VAL A 117 4.18 -6.58 0.39
CA VAL A 117 4.78 -6.87 1.70
C VAL A 117 5.88 -5.86 2.06
N GLY A 118 6.70 -5.49 1.06
CA GLY A 118 7.85 -4.62 1.26
C GLY A 118 9.03 -5.37 1.86
N GLU A 119 9.92 -4.62 2.49
CA GLU A 119 11.06 -5.19 3.22
C GLU A 119 10.58 -5.96 4.46
N LEU A 120 11.24 -7.10 4.68
CA LEU A 120 11.04 -8.00 5.80
C LEU A 120 12.29 -7.94 6.68
N ASP A 121 12.09 -7.88 7.99
CA ASP A 121 13.15 -7.97 8.98
C ASP A 121 13.06 -9.33 9.69
N TRP A 122 14.19 -9.98 9.90
CA TRP A 122 14.28 -11.25 10.63
C TRP A 122 14.85 -10.98 12.03
N ASP A 123 14.05 -11.23 13.06
CA ASP A 123 14.52 -11.17 14.44
C ASP A 123 15.01 -12.56 14.87
N GLU A 124 16.34 -12.70 14.97
CA GLU A 124 17.00 -13.92 15.44
C GLU A 124 16.60 -14.31 16.87
N GLY A 125 16.27 -13.33 17.73
CA GLY A 125 15.90 -13.56 19.11
C GLY A 125 14.53 -14.22 19.25
N SER A 126 13.54 -13.70 18.52
CA SER A 126 12.17 -14.24 18.51
C SER A 126 11.95 -15.31 17.44
N LYS A 127 12.92 -15.53 16.54
CA LYS A 127 12.82 -16.40 15.35
C LYS A 127 11.57 -16.08 14.53
N SER A 128 11.31 -14.79 14.33
CA SER A 128 10.09 -14.32 13.68
C SER A 128 10.37 -13.26 12.61
N ILE A 129 9.46 -13.16 11.64
CA ILE A 129 9.52 -12.21 10.52
C ILE A 129 8.66 -10.99 10.88
N HIS A 130 9.22 -9.79 10.70
CA HIS A 130 8.53 -8.53 10.91
C HIS A 130 8.36 -7.74 9.60
N LEU A 131 7.18 -7.13 9.42
CA LEU A 131 6.90 -6.25 8.29
C LEU A 131 7.43 -4.84 8.58
N CYS A 132 8.33 -4.32 7.75
CA CYS A 132 8.85 -2.95 7.96
C CYS A 132 7.85 -1.85 7.58
N TRP A 133 6.96 -2.12 6.62
CA TRP A 133 6.07 -1.11 5.99
C TRP A 133 4.64 -1.09 6.53
N LYS A 134 4.24 -2.13 7.26
CA LYS A 134 2.86 -2.31 7.69
C LYS A 134 2.75 -2.58 9.18
N THR A 135 3.59 -1.92 9.96
CA THR A 135 3.65 -2.11 11.41
C THR A 135 2.32 -1.77 12.10
N ASP A 136 1.52 -0.85 11.53
CA ASP A 136 0.20 -0.52 12.08
C ASP A 136 -0.80 -1.70 11.99
N LEU A 137 -0.59 -2.71 11.14
CA LEU A 137 -1.42 -3.92 11.11
C LEU A 137 -1.36 -4.74 12.41
N PHE A 138 -0.31 -4.56 13.20
CA PHE A 138 -0.14 -5.22 14.49
C PHE A 138 -0.73 -4.39 15.64
N ARG A 139 -1.32 -3.22 15.35
CA ARG A 139 -2.02 -2.39 16.33
C ARG A 139 -3.53 -2.67 16.19
N GLY A 140 -4.13 -3.25 17.22
CA GLY A 140 -5.53 -3.73 17.15
C GLY A 140 -6.58 -2.64 16.94
N ASP A 141 -6.26 -1.38 17.23
CA ASP A 141 -7.12 -0.23 17.02
C ASP A 141 -7.13 0.29 15.57
N PHE A 142 -6.08 0.01 14.80
CA PHE A 142 -5.96 0.51 13.42
C PHE A 142 -7.07 -0.04 12.51
N ALA A 143 -7.35 -1.35 12.59
CA ALA A 143 -8.37 -1.99 11.77
C ALA A 143 -9.76 -1.40 12.04
N VAL A 144 -10.09 -1.14 13.31
CA VAL A 144 -11.37 -0.53 13.72
C VAL A 144 -11.53 0.86 13.08
N GLY A 145 -10.53 1.73 13.24
CA GLY A 145 -10.59 3.07 12.66
C GLY A 145 -10.68 3.08 11.13
N LEU A 146 -10.01 2.14 10.46
CA LEU A 146 -10.13 1.99 9.01
C LEU A 146 -11.54 1.54 8.61
N PHE A 147 -12.14 0.58 9.31
CA PHE A 147 -13.49 0.11 9.00
C PHE A 147 -14.52 1.22 9.15
N GLU A 148 -14.40 2.07 10.17
CA GLU A 148 -15.25 3.26 10.32
C GLU A 148 -15.13 4.19 9.10
N VAL A 149 -13.90 4.52 8.69
CA VAL A 149 -13.65 5.38 7.51
C VAL A 149 -14.26 4.79 6.25
N VAL A 150 -14.04 3.49 6.00
CA VAL A 150 -14.58 2.84 4.79
C VAL A 150 -16.10 2.73 4.85
N HIS A 151 -16.69 2.47 6.03
CA HIS A 151 -18.14 2.41 6.18
C HIS A 151 -18.80 3.74 5.80
N THR A 152 -18.27 4.86 6.30
CA THR A 152 -18.75 6.20 5.93
C THR A 152 -18.65 6.44 4.42
N LEU A 153 -17.53 6.08 3.79
CA LEU A 153 -17.36 6.23 2.34
C LEU A 153 -18.34 5.36 1.55
N VAL A 154 -18.55 4.12 1.97
CA VAL A 154 -19.48 3.20 1.30
C VAL A 154 -20.91 3.72 1.40
N ASP A 155 -21.33 4.27 2.54
CA ASP A 155 -22.66 4.85 2.70
C ASP A 155 -22.91 6.01 1.73
N GLU A 156 -21.93 6.88 1.52
CA GLU A 156 -22.01 7.96 0.53
C GLU A 156 -22.04 7.46 -0.92
N LEU A 157 -21.32 6.37 -1.20
CA LEU A 157 -21.23 5.80 -2.55
C LEU A 157 -22.47 5.00 -2.93
N LYS A 158 -23.22 4.44 -1.97
CA LYS A 158 -24.47 3.69 -2.21
C LYS A 158 -25.50 4.51 -2.98
N GLU A 159 -25.46 5.83 -2.87
CA GLU A 159 -26.39 6.73 -3.54
C GLU A 159 -26.04 7.01 -5.03
N ASN A 160 -24.85 6.59 -5.50
CA ASN A 160 -24.35 6.92 -6.84
C ASN A 160 -23.72 5.72 -7.59
N VAL A 161 -24.51 5.13 -8.50
CA VAL A 161 -24.12 3.96 -9.33
C VAL A 161 -22.89 4.22 -10.21
N SER A 162 -22.64 5.48 -10.59
CA SER A 162 -21.48 5.87 -11.41
C SER A 162 -20.12 5.63 -10.72
N TYR A 163 -20.11 5.45 -9.40
CA TYR A 163 -18.89 5.23 -8.62
C TYR A 163 -18.58 3.76 -8.34
N TYR A 164 -19.10 2.83 -9.14
CA TYR A 164 -18.86 1.38 -8.97
C TYR A 164 -17.35 1.04 -8.86
N LYS A 165 -16.48 1.72 -9.61
CA LYS A 165 -15.02 1.53 -9.52
C LYS A 165 -14.47 1.85 -8.13
N SER A 166 -14.96 2.92 -7.50
CA SER A 166 -14.60 3.29 -6.13
C SER A 166 -15.09 2.23 -5.15
N ALA A 167 -16.31 1.71 -5.34
CA ALA A 167 -16.85 0.65 -4.49
C ALA A 167 -16.03 -0.65 -4.57
N LEU A 168 -15.55 -1.02 -5.77
CA LEU A 168 -14.70 -2.20 -5.95
C LEU A 168 -13.39 -2.10 -5.16
N ILE A 169 -12.67 -0.98 -5.28
CA ILE A 169 -11.40 -0.83 -4.55
C ILE A 169 -11.63 -0.75 -3.03
N LEU A 170 -12.71 -0.10 -2.57
CA LEU A 170 -13.05 -0.11 -1.14
C LEU A 170 -13.38 -1.53 -0.64
N GLY A 171 -14.05 -2.35 -1.46
CA GLY A 171 -14.30 -3.75 -1.16
C GLY A 171 -13.00 -4.57 -1.05
N GLU A 172 -12.03 -4.34 -1.93
CA GLU A 172 -10.70 -4.97 -1.85
C GLU A 172 -9.97 -4.57 -0.55
N ILE A 173 -10.01 -3.27 -0.20
CA ILE A 173 -9.45 -2.75 1.06
C ILE A 173 -10.07 -3.48 2.24
N VAL A 174 -11.41 -3.44 2.36
CA VAL A 174 -12.13 -4.10 3.47
C VAL A 174 -11.82 -5.58 3.52
N GLY A 175 -11.85 -6.28 2.38
CA GLY A 175 -11.55 -7.70 2.30
C GLY A 175 -10.15 -8.04 2.82
N PHE A 176 -9.14 -7.24 2.45
CA PHE A 176 -7.78 -7.42 2.96
C PHE A 176 -7.71 -7.27 4.48
N PHE A 177 -8.26 -6.18 5.03
CA PHE A 177 -8.17 -5.91 6.46
C PHE A 177 -9.04 -6.87 7.30
N SER A 178 -10.20 -7.29 6.80
CA SER A 178 -11.02 -8.33 7.44
C SER A 178 -10.30 -9.68 7.48
N TYR A 179 -9.62 -10.05 6.39
CA TYR A 179 -8.82 -11.27 6.37
C TYR A 179 -7.67 -11.21 7.37
N TRP A 180 -6.95 -10.08 7.41
CA TRP A 180 -5.86 -9.87 8.36
C TRP A 180 -6.33 -9.95 9.82
N ASP A 181 -7.40 -9.24 10.15
CA ASP A 181 -7.99 -9.25 11.50
C ASP A 181 -8.41 -10.67 11.94
N SER A 182 -8.95 -11.45 11.00
CA SER A 182 -9.33 -12.84 11.26
C SER A 182 -8.14 -13.74 11.64
N MET A 183 -6.96 -13.47 11.06
CA MET A 183 -5.74 -14.24 11.30
C MET A 183 -5.00 -13.81 12.57
N THR A 184 -4.95 -12.51 12.87
CA THR A 184 -4.22 -12.02 14.06
C THR A 184 -5.08 -11.99 15.32
N GLY A 185 -6.41 -12.03 15.19
CA GLY A 185 -7.32 -11.85 16.32
C GLY A 185 -7.28 -10.45 16.93
N ALA A 186 -6.60 -9.49 16.30
CA ALA A 186 -6.28 -8.19 16.89
C ALA A 186 -7.55 -7.35 17.23
N GLY A 187 -8.60 -7.45 16.40
CA GLY A 187 -9.90 -6.82 16.64
C GLY A 187 -10.74 -7.51 17.71
N ARG A 188 -10.56 -8.83 17.93
CA ARG A 188 -11.21 -9.57 19.03
C ARG A 188 -10.62 -9.22 20.39
N GLU A 189 -9.32 -8.93 20.45
CA GLU A 189 -8.64 -8.48 21.66
C GLU A 189 -9.01 -7.01 21.98
N ALA A 190 -9.07 -6.14 20.97
CA ALA A 190 -9.49 -4.74 21.13
C ALA A 190 -10.95 -4.60 21.61
N ALA A 191 -11.87 -5.43 21.08
CA ALA A 191 -13.27 -5.43 21.52
C ALA A 191 -13.48 -5.95 22.96
N ARG A 192 -12.54 -6.72 23.52
CA ARG A 192 -12.56 -7.18 24.92
C ARG A 192 -12.09 -6.13 25.93
N VAL A 193 -11.24 -5.19 25.50
CA VAL A 193 -10.67 -4.15 26.37
C VAL A 193 -11.62 -2.93 26.47
N VAL A 194 -12.56 -2.80 25.53
CA VAL A 194 -13.55 -1.71 25.46
C VAL A 194 -14.94 -2.16 25.96
N GLY A 195 -15.10 -3.43 26.34
CA GLY A 195 -16.35 -4.02 26.86
C GLY A 195 -16.42 -4.10 28.38
#